data_AF-A0A418NAA2-F1
#
_entry.id   AF-A0A418NAA2-F1
#
_cell.length_a   1.000
_cell.length_b   1.000
_cell.length_c   1.000
_cell.angle_alpha   90.00
_cell.angle_beta   90.00
_cell.angle_gamma   90.00
#
_symmetry.space_group_name_H-M   'P 1'
#
loop_
_entity.id
_entity.type
_entity.pdbx_description
1 polymer ?
#
loop_
_entity_poly.entity_id
_entity_poly.type
_entity_poly.pdbx_seq_one_letter_code
_entity_poly.pdbx_strand_id
1 'polypeptide(L)'
;MKKTILRYGAYGALTICVLSIASWYGLSTLSLPVQEILGYVTIILSLCFVYFGIRHFRDKENGGAVSFKQALTMGLLISLITALIFGLLDVFYTEVLNPGFMDYYYAEIAENMKGTLPPEELRIRLAELEEQKA
;
A
#
# COMPACT_ATOMS: atom_id res chain seq x y z
N MET A 1 1.45 17.23 19.08
CA MET A 1 1.98 15.92 18.64
C MET A 1 0.90 14.83 18.54
N LYS A 2 0.27 14.36 19.64
CA LYS A 2 -0.73 13.26 19.56
C LYS A 2 -1.90 13.59 18.63
N LYS A 3 -2.49 14.78 18.76
CA LYS A 3 -3.58 15.26 17.89
C LYS A 3 -3.13 15.35 16.42
N THR A 4 -1.91 15.83 16.18
CA THR A 4 -1.29 15.89 14.85
C THR A 4 -1.14 14.50 14.24
N ILE A 5 -0.59 13.54 14.99
CA ILE A 5 -0.41 12.16 14.54
C ILE A 5 -1.75 11.55 14.12
N LEU A 6 -2.78 11.66 14.97
CA LEU A 6 -4.11 11.12 14.64
C LEU A 6 -4.72 11.79 13.42
N ARG A 7 -4.64 13.12 13.32
CA ARG A 7 -5.19 13.88 12.19
C ARG A 7 -4.50 13.49 10.86
N TYR A 8 -3.18 13.49 10.83
CA TYR A 8 -2.43 13.21 9.60
C TYR A 8 -2.38 11.71 9.26
N GLY A 9 -2.43 10.82 10.26
CA GLY A 9 -2.67 9.40 10.07
C GLY A 9 -4.06 9.14 9.47
N ALA A 10 -5.11 9.83 9.94
CA ALA A 10 -6.43 9.72 9.35
C ALA A 10 -6.49 10.26 7.90
N TYR A 11 -5.75 11.32 7.57
CA TYR A 11 -5.64 11.77 6.18
C TYR A 11 -4.96 10.75 5.28
N GLY A 12 -3.81 10.20 5.71
CA GLY A 12 -3.14 9.13 4.98
C GLY A 12 -4.03 7.90 4.80
N ALA A 13 -4.71 7.47 5.85
CA ALA A 13 -5.65 6.35 5.83
C ALA A 13 -6.86 6.59 4.91
N LEU A 14 -7.45 7.79 4.94
CA LEU A 14 -8.56 8.11 4.06
C LEU A 14 -8.10 8.14 2.59
N THR A 15 -6.95 8.75 2.32
CA THR A 15 -6.39 8.82 0.96
C THR A 15 -6.09 7.43 0.41
N ILE A 16 -5.42 6.56 1.18
CA ILE A 16 -5.10 5.22 0.70
C ILE A 16 -6.37 4.40 0.44
N CYS A 17 -7.37 4.47 1.33
CA CYS A 17 -8.63 3.75 1.14
C CYS A 17 -9.39 4.25 -0.10
N VAL A 18 -9.53 5.56 -0.27
CA VAL A 18 -10.27 6.13 -1.41
C VAL A 18 -9.58 5.79 -2.73
N LEU A 19 -8.25 5.93 -2.80
CA LEU A 19 -7.51 5.62 -4.01
C LEU A 19 -7.50 4.13 -4.33
N SER A 20 -7.35 3.24 -3.33
CA SER A 20 -7.40 1.79 -3.56
C SER A 20 -8.78 1.33 -4.02
N ILE A 21 -9.86 1.83 -3.40
CA ILE A 21 -11.23 1.54 -3.84
C ILE A 21 -11.46 2.04 -5.27
N ALA A 22 -11.04 3.28 -5.58
CA ALA A 22 -11.14 3.81 -6.93
C ALA A 22 -10.33 2.97 -7.93
N SER A 23 -9.17 2.45 -7.54
CA SER A 23 -8.34 1.57 -8.36
C SER A 23 -9.05 0.26 -8.68
N TRP A 24 -9.59 -0.42 -7.66
CA TRP A 24 -10.25 -1.71 -7.80
C TRP A 24 -11.47 -1.69 -8.73
N TYR A 25 -12.28 -0.63 -8.67
CA TYR A 25 -13.51 -0.53 -9.47
C TYR A 25 -13.36 0.29 -10.75
N GLY A 26 -12.40 1.21 -10.81
CA GLY A 26 -12.20 2.11 -11.94
C GLY A 26 -11.20 1.61 -12.97
N LEU A 27 -10.32 0.68 -12.60
CA LEU A 27 -9.18 0.27 -13.43
C LEU A 27 -9.04 -1.25 -13.59
N SER A 28 -10.13 -2.01 -13.34
CA SER A 28 -10.15 -3.47 -13.48
C SER A 28 -9.87 -3.98 -14.90
N THR A 29 -9.89 -3.10 -15.92
CA THR A 29 -9.58 -3.43 -17.32
C THR A 29 -8.10 -3.23 -17.68
N LEU A 30 -7.28 -2.70 -16.77
CA LEU A 30 -5.85 -2.52 -17.00
C LEU A 30 -5.07 -3.81 -16.70
N SER A 31 -3.91 -3.98 -17.33
CA SER A 31 -3.02 -5.12 -17.05
C SER A 31 -2.45 -5.05 -15.63
N LEU A 32 -2.15 -6.21 -15.04
CA LEU A 32 -1.60 -6.30 -13.68
C LEU A 32 -0.37 -5.41 -13.43
N PRO A 33 0.63 -5.30 -14.34
CA PRO A 33 1.78 -4.44 -14.11
C PRO A 33 1.40 -2.96 -13.95
N VAL A 34 0.39 -2.49 -14.67
CA VAL A 34 -0.08 -1.10 -14.55
C VAL A 34 -0.82 -0.89 -13.23
N GLN A 35 -1.64 -1.87 -12.83
CA GLN A 35 -2.32 -1.83 -11.53
C GLN A 35 -1.31 -1.81 -10.37
N GLU A 36 -0.22 -2.57 -10.47
CA GLU A 36 0.85 -2.59 -9.47
C GLU A 36 1.54 -1.22 -9.32
N ILE A 37 1.89 -0.58 -10.44
CA ILE A 37 2.46 0.78 -10.45
C ILE A 37 1.51 1.77 -9.76
N LEU A 38 0.21 1.69 -10.06
CA LEU A 38 -0.80 2.55 -9.43
C LEU A 38 -0.94 2.27 -7.93
N GLY A 39 -0.76 1.03 -7.50
CA GLY A 39 -0.66 0.66 -6.08
C GLY A 39 0.48 1.40 -5.39
N TYR A 40 1.69 1.38 -5.97
CA TYR A 40 2.83 2.11 -5.41
C TYR A 40 2.63 3.63 -5.40
N VAL A 41 2.03 4.19 -6.46
CA VAL A 41 1.69 5.62 -6.51
C VAL A 41 0.73 5.97 -5.37
N THR A 42 -0.28 5.13 -5.13
CA THR A 42 -1.25 5.30 -4.05
C THR A 42 -0.59 5.28 -2.67
N ILE A 43 0.36 4.36 -2.44
CA ILE A 43 1.16 4.31 -1.20
C ILE A 43 1.96 5.60 -1.00
N ILE A 44 2.68 6.06 -2.03
CA ILE A 44 3.50 7.29 -1.95
C ILE A 44 2.63 8.50 -1.63
N LEU A 45 1.51 8.68 -2.36
CA LEU A 45 0.58 9.80 -2.14
C LEU A 45 0.02 9.81 -0.72
N SER A 46 -0.27 8.63 -0.18
CA SER A 46 -0.81 8.48 1.18
C SER A 46 0.25 8.74 2.25
N LEU A 47 1.49 8.33 2.01
CA LEU A 47 2.59 8.55 2.95
C LEU A 47 3.15 9.99 2.92
N CYS A 48 2.82 10.81 1.91
CA CYS A 48 3.12 12.25 1.92
C CYS A 48 2.60 12.96 3.18
N PHE A 49 1.53 12.46 3.80
CA PHE A 49 1.00 13.01 5.05
C PHE A 49 1.94 12.85 6.25
N VAL A 50 2.94 11.96 6.19
CA VAL A 50 4.03 11.91 7.18
C VAL A 50 4.80 13.23 7.19
N TYR A 51 5.25 13.68 6.01
CA TYR A 51 5.96 14.95 5.88
C TYR A 51 5.10 16.13 6.33
N PHE A 52 3.85 16.20 5.86
CA PHE A 52 2.95 17.30 6.25
C PHE A 52 2.62 17.29 7.75
N GLY A 53 2.48 16.11 8.36
CA GLY A 53 2.25 15.98 9.80
C GLY A 53 3.44 16.47 10.62
N ILE A 54 4.66 16.07 10.26
CA ILE A 54 5.89 16.53 10.92
C ILE A 54 6.07 18.03 10.74
N ARG A 55 5.87 18.55 9.52
CA ARG A 55 5.97 19.98 9.22
C ARG A 55 4.94 20.79 10.00
N HIS A 56 3.70 20.33 10.07
CA HIS A 56 2.65 21.01 10.84
C HIS A 56 3.01 21.08 12.33
N PHE A 57 3.46 19.97 12.91
CA PHE A 57 3.88 19.95 14.31
C PHE A 57 5.06 20.90 14.56
N ARG A 58 6.09 20.85 13.69
CA ARG A 58 7.25 21.74 13.75
C ARG A 58 6.81 23.22 13.74
N ASP A 59 6.06 23.62 12.72
CA ASP A 59 5.78 25.04 12.44
C ASP A 59 4.68 25.64 13.32
N LYS A 60 3.69 24.83 13.74
CA LYS A 60 2.48 25.34 14.43
C LYS A 60 2.38 24.95 15.90
N GLU A 61 3.01 23.86 16.32
CA GLU A 61 2.87 23.33 17.68
C GLU A 61 4.17 23.31 18.49
N ASN A 62 5.34 23.30 17.83
CA ASN A 62 6.65 23.07 18.47
C ASN A 62 7.67 24.20 18.25
N GLY A 63 7.19 25.40 17.90
CA GLY A 63 8.02 26.62 17.84
C GLY A 63 9.07 26.64 16.73
N GLY A 64 8.86 25.93 15.62
CA GLY A 64 9.71 25.97 14.43
C GLY A 64 10.84 24.95 14.40
N ALA A 65 11.06 24.20 15.49
CA ALA A 65 12.08 23.15 15.56
C ALA A 65 11.43 21.78 15.80
N VAL A 66 12.08 20.70 15.38
CA VAL A 66 11.69 19.33 15.71
C VAL A 66 12.94 18.48 15.90
N SER A 67 13.02 17.75 17.00
CA SER A 67 14.13 16.82 17.22
C SER A 67 13.96 15.55 16.37
N PHE A 68 15.06 14.85 16.07
CA PHE A 68 15.02 13.59 15.34
C PHE A 68 14.07 12.57 15.99
N LYS A 69 14.14 12.40 17.32
CA LYS A 69 13.28 11.47 18.04
C LYS A 69 11.79 11.80 17.87
N GLN A 70 11.42 13.08 17.92
CA GLN A 70 10.04 13.52 17.69
C GLN A 70 9.60 13.23 16.26
N ALA A 71 10.41 13.60 15.26
CA ALA A 71 10.11 13.38 13.86
C ALA A 71 9.97 11.87 13.53
N LEU A 72 10.89 11.04 14.02
CA LEU A 72 10.86 9.59 13.86
C LEU A 72 9.60 8.98 14.49
N THR A 73 9.29 9.37 15.74
CA THR A 73 8.09 8.87 16.45
C THR A 73 6.82 9.24 15.70
N MET A 74 6.73 10.48 15.20
CA MET A 74 5.58 10.93 14.42
C MET A 74 5.47 10.17 13.10
N GLY A 75 6.56 10.02 12.37
CA GLY A 75 6.57 9.29 11.09
C GLY A 75 6.12 7.85 11.26
N LEU A 76 6.68 7.14 12.25
CA LEU A 76 6.28 5.75 12.56
C LEU A 76 4.79 5.64 12.89
N LEU A 77 4.27 6.50 13.77
CA LEU A 77 2.89 6.41 14.21
C LEU A 77 1.89 6.81 13.11
N ILE A 78 2.20 7.82 12.29
CA ILE A 78 1.36 8.21 11.15
C ILE A 78 1.33 7.06 10.13
N SER A 79 2.49 6.52 9.74
CA SER A 79 2.58 5.40 8.81
C SER A 79 1.88 4.16 9.33
N LEU A 80 2.00 3.85 10.63
CA LEU A 80 1.34 2.70 11.25
C LEU A 80 -0.19 2.83 11.19
N ILE A 81 -0.75 4.00 11.48
CA ILE A 81 -2.20 4.23 11.37
C ILE A 81 -2.67 4.00 9.94
N THR A 82 -1.99 4.59 8.96
CA THR A 82 -2.30 4.42 7.53
C THR A 82 -2.23 2.94 7.12
N ALA A 83 -1.16 2.25 7.50
CA ALA A 83 -0.94 0.85 7.14
C ALA A 83 -1.95 -0.11 7.79
N LEU A 84 -2.30 0.09 9.06
CA LEU A 84 -3.29 -0.74 9.74
C LEU A 84 -4.68 -0.60 9.12
N ILE A 85 -5.10 0.63 8.83
CA ILE A 85 -6.41 0.86 8.20
C ILE A 85 -6.44 0.29 6.78
N PHE A 86 -5.37 0.49 6.01
CA PHE A 86 -5.27 -0.11 4.68
C PHE A 86 -5.24 -1.63 4.72
N GLY A 87 -4.47 -2.24 5.62
CA GLY A 87 -4.41 -3.70 5.76
C GLY A 87 -5.76 -4.31 6.12
N LEU A 88 -6.55 -3.64 6.97
CA LEU A 88 -7.93 -4.07 7.26
C LEU A 88 -8.84 -3.99 6.03
N LEU A 89 -8.72 -2.91 5.25
CA LEU A 89 -9.47 -2.75 4.01
C LEU A 89 -9.07 -3.81 2.98
N ASP A 90 -7.77 -4.08 2.85
CA ASP A 90 -7.21 -5.05 1.92
C ASP A 90 -7.70 -6.46 2.25
N VAL A 91 -7.58 -6.89 3.52
CA VAL A 91 -8.13 -8.17 3.99
C VAL A 91 -9.64 -8.25 3.75
N PHE A 92 -10.39 -7.17 4.03
CA PHE A 92 -11.82 -7.16 3.75
C PHE A 92 -12.12 -7.30 2.26
N TYR A 93 -11.34 -6.65 1.40
CA TYR A 93 -11.49 -6.75 -0.03
C TYR A 93 -11.15 -8.15 -0.54
N THR A 94 -10.00 -8.70 -0.17
CA THR A 94 -9.52 -9.99 -0.68
C THR A 94 -10.26 -11.18 -0.10
N GLU A 95 -10.74 -11.15 1.14
CA GLU A 95 -11.42 -12.29 1.75
C GLU A 95 -12.94 -12.24 1.59
N VAL A 96 -13.54 -11.05 1.53
CA VAL A 96 -15.01 -10.90 1.55
C VAL A 96 -15.55 -10.44 0.21
N LEU A 97 -14.97 -9.40 -0.39
CA LEU A 97 -15.48 -8.83 -1.64
C LEU A 97 -14.98 -9.57 -2.90
N ASN A 98 -13.75 -10.09 -2.85
CA ASN A 98 -13.09 -10.77 -3.96
C ASN A 98 -12.25 -11.97 -3.49
N PRO A 99 -12.89 -13.03 -2.93
CA PRO A 99 -12.21 -14.22 -2.40
C PRO A 99 -11.34 -14.97 -3.43
N GLY A 100 -11.61 -14.80 -4.73
CA GLY A 100 -10.84 -15.40 -5.81
C GLY A 100 -9.64 -14.56 -6.28
N PHE A 101 -9.37 -13.40 -5.66
CA PHE A 101 -8.34 -12.48 -6.10
C PHE A 101 -6.96 -13.13 -6.17
N MET A 102 -6.56 -13.86 -5.12
CA MET A 102 -5.25 -14.49 -5.06
C MET A 102 -5.09 -15.58 -6.14
N ASP A 103 -6.12 -16.40 -6.35
CA ASP A 103 -6.12 -17.41 -7.42
C ASP A 103 -5.91 -16.79 -8.80
N TYR A 104 -6.65 -15.70 -9.09
CA TYR A 104 -6.52 -14.95 -10.33
C TYR A 104 -5.13 -14.32 -10.47
N TYR A 105 -4.64 -13.66 -9.41
CA TYR A 105 -3.35 -12.99 -9.40
C TYR A 105 -2.20 -13.96 -9.68
N TYR A 106 -2.17 -15.12 -9.02
CA TYR A 106 -1.15 -16.14 -9.26
C TYR A 106 -1.23 -16.73 -10.67
N ALA A 107 -2.43 -16.98 -11.19
CA ALA A 107 -2.62 -17.50 -12.54
C ALA A 107 -2.08 -16.54 -13.61
N GLU A 108 -2.40 -15.26 -13.49
CA GLU A 108 -1.97 -14.20 -14.41
C GLU A 108 -0.45 -13.97 -14.34
N ILE A 109 0.16 -14.03 -13.16
CA ILE A 109 1.63 -13.98 -13.02
C ILE A 109 2.27 -15.19 -13.70
N ALA A 110 1.77 -16.39 -13.44
CA ALA A 110 2.27 -17.62 -14.07
C ALA A 110 2.18 -17.57 -15.59
N GLU A 111 1.10 -16.98 -16.14
CA GLU A 111 0.94 -16.77 -17.58
C GLU A 111 1.96 -15.77 -18.14
N ASN A 112 2.13 -14.62 -17.48
CA ASN A 112 3.12 -13.61 -17.90
C ASN A 112 4.57 -14.13 -17.87
N MET A 113 4.88 -15.05 -16.94
CA MET A 113 6.21 -15.69 -16.88
C MET A 113 6.47 -16.64 -18.07
N LYS A 114 5.45 -17.36 -18.54
CA LYS A 114 5.59 -18.32 -19.66
C LYS A 114 6.08 -17.67 -20.95
N GLY A 115 5.78 -16.37 -21.14
CA GLY A 115 6.20 -15.60 -22.31
C GLY A 115 7.55 -14.90 -22.19
N THR A 116 8.18 -14.91 -21.01
CA THR A 116 9.34 -14.04 -20.70
C THR A 116 10.59 -14.77 -20.25
N LEU A 117 10.49 -16.04 -19.83
CA LEU A 117 11.60 -16.80 -19.26
C LEU A 117 11.97 -18.05 -20.08
N PRO A 118 13.27 -18.46 -20.08
CA PRO A 118 13.69 -19.77 -20.58
C PRO A 118 12.98 -20.92 -19.84
N PRO A 119 12.79 -22.10 -20.47
CA PRO A 119 12.00 -23.20 -19.90
C PRO A 119 12.43 -23.69 -18.52
N GLU A 120 13.74 -23.67 -18.22
CA GLU A 120 14.28 -24.15 -16.96
C GLU A 120 14.05 -23.15 -15.81
N GLU A 121 14.24 -21.85 -16.07
CA GLU A 121 13.97 -20.78 -15.11
C GLU A 121 12.48 -20.64 -14.82
N LEU A 122 11.64 -20.81 -15.85
CA LEU A 122 10.19 -20.81 -15.74
C LEU A 122 9.69 -21.90 -14.78
N ARG A 123 10.25 -23.12 -14.86
CA ARG A 123 9.85 -24.22 -13.97
C ARG A 123 10.16 -23.94 -12.51
N ILE A 124 11.33 -23.35 -12.23
CA ILE A 124 11.73 -22.97 -10.87
C ILE A 124 10.80 -21.90 -10.32
N ARG A 125 10.53 -20.83 -11.09
CA ARG A 125 9.66 -19.73 -10.68
C ARG A 125 8.20 -20.16 -10.46
N LEU A 126 7.68 -21.06 -11.30
CA LEU A 126 6.32 -21.58 -11.12
C LEU A 126 6.19 -22.43 -9.85
N ALA A 127 7.22 -23.22 -9.49
CA ALA A 127 7.23 -23.97 -8.24
C ALA A 127 7.28 -23.05 -7.01
N GLU A 128 8.08 -21.98 -7.06
CA GLU A 128 8.10 -20.95 -6.00
C GLU A 128 6.74 -20.26 -5.82
N LEU A 129 6.04 -19.96 -6.93
CA LEU A 129 4.71 -19.34 -6.87
C LEU A 129 3.66 -20.27 -6.27
N GLU A 130 3.72 -21.57 -6.55
CA GLU A 130 2.80 -22.53 -5.93
C GLU A 130 3.02 -22.67 -4.42
N GLU A 131 4.27 -22.63 -3.94
CA GLU A 131 4.56 -22.57 -2.50
C GLU A 131 4.02 -21.29 -1.84
N GLN A 132 4.08 -20.14 -2.52
CA GLN A 132 3.57 -18.86 -1.98
C GLN A 132 2.04 -18.78 -1.92
N LYS A 133 1.35 -19.64 -2.66
CA LYS A 133 -0.10 -19.70 -2.70
C LYS A 133 -0.71 -20.46 -1.51
N ALA A 134 0.05 -21.39 -0.92
CA ALA A 134 -0.37 -22.29 0.16
C ALA A 134 -0.23 -21.66 1.56
#